data_AF-A0A7J6XCM9-F1
#
_entry.id   AF-A0A7J6XCM9-F1
#
_cell.length_a   1.000
_cell.length_b   1.000
_cell.length_c   1.000
_cell.angle_alpha   90.00
_cell.angle_beta   90.00
_cell.angle_gamma   90.00
#
_symmetry.space_group_name_H-M   'P 1'
#
loop_
_entity.id
_entity.type
_entity.pdbx_description
1 polymer ?
#
loop_
_entity_poly.entity_id
_entity_poly.type
_entity_poly.pdbx_seq_one_letter_code
_entity_poly.pdbx_strand_id
1 'polypeptide(L)'
;MIDRIRSRLMNQFSERRTCGNGWSSLICPTIENKLKERIDAGKTWQPPIKSSEDLFEVHSIRTNIVDLGRFSCTCGRWRVEGIPCAHAMRCIIADGRSIQDFIDPMFSVLFYRQSYSHNIPPVDVDIGDFTTAHEEVVIPPEVRNQPGRPKTNRIPNSGLVQ
;
A
#
# COMPACT_ATOMS: atom_id res chain seq x y z
N MET A 1 3.79 -6.53 23.35
CA MET A 1 3.96 -6.92 21.93
C MET A 1 3.80 -5.72 21.00
N ILE A 2 2.75 -4.90 21.19
CA ILE A 2 2.47 -3.70 20.39
C ILE A 2 3.56 -2.63 20.49
N ASP A 3 4.16 -2.40 21.68
CA ASP A 3 5.24 -1.41 21.81
C ASP A 3 6.48 -1.73 20.98
N ARG A 4 6.81 -3.01 20.80
CA ARG A 4 7.94 -3.40 19.94
C ARG A 4 7.67 -3.06 18.48
N ILE A 5 6.42 -3.18 18.03
CA ILE A 5 6.02 -2.79 16.67
C ILE A 5 6.08 -1.26 16.54
N ARG A 6 5.51 -0.54 17.52
CA ARG A 6 5.56 0.93 17.57
C ARG A 6 6.99 1.46 17.50
N SER A 7 7.88 0.95 18.35
CA SER A 7 9.30 1.38 18.39
C SER A 7 10.03 1.05 17.08
N ARG A 8 9.75 -0.10 16.45
CA ARG A 8 10.31 -0.42 15.13
C ARG A 8 9.85 0.55 14.05
N LEU A 9 8.55 0.85 13.99
CA LEU A 9 8.00 1.80 13.03
C LEU A 9 8.54 3.22 13.28
N MET A 10 8.65 3.64 14.55
CA MET A 10 9.21 4.93 14.92
C MET A 10 10.64 5.09 14.41
N ASN A 11 11.52 4.10 14.65
CA ASN A 11 12.88 4.10 14.13
C ASN A 11 12.89 4.13 12.60
N GLN A 12 12.08 3.29 11.96
CA GLN A 12 12.00 3.22 10.50
C GLN A 12 11.55 4.55 9.88
N PHE A 13 10.55 5.22 10.45
CA PHE A 13 10.08 6.53 9.98
C PHE A 13 11.17 7.60 10.15
N SER A 14 11.88 7.59 11.28
CA SER A 14 12.99 8.52 11.56
C SER A 14 14.14 8.35 10.56
N GLU A 15 14.58 7.10 10.34
CA GLU A 15 15.62 6.75 9.37
C GLU A 15 15.22 7.17 7.96
N ARG A 16 14.00 6.79 7.53
CA ARG A 16 13.50 7.10 6.19
C ARG A 16 13.38 8.60 5.95
N ARG A 17 12.93 9.37 6.94
CA ARG A 17 12.88 10.84 6.86
C ARG A 17 14.27 11.43 6.70
N THR A 18 15.23 10.98 7.50
CA THR A 18 16.62 11.45 7.44
C THR A 18 17.23 11.15 6.08
N CYS A 19 17.07 9.93 5.56
CA CYS A 19 17.51 9.56 4.21
C CYS A 19 16.83 10.43 3.15
N GLY A 20 15.50 10.55 3.19
CA GLY A 20 14.73 11.31 2.21
C GLY A 20 15.08 12.79 2.17
N ASN A 21 15.37 13.40 3.31
CA ASN A 21 15.80 14.80 3.39
C ASN A 21 17.19 15.03 2.78
N GLY A 22 18.07 14.01 2.80
CA GLY A 22 19.39 14.08 2.18
C GLY A 22 19.39 13.96 0.64
N TRP A 23 18.28 13.57 0.01
CA TRP A 23 18.22 13.37 -1.43
C TRP A 23 17.98 14.68 -2.19
N SER A 24 18.80 14.97 -3.21
CA SER A 24 18.62 16.12 -4.11
C SER A 24 17.94 15.75 -5.43
N SER A 25 17.78 14.46 -5.71
CA SER A 25 17.16 13.95 -6.92
C SER A 25 15.64 14.16 -6.94
N LEU A 26 15.04 14.08 -8.14
CA LEU A 26 13.59 14.12 -8.32
C LEU A 26 12.95 12.76 -8.02
N ILE A 27 13.67 11.67 -8.32
CA ILE A 27 13.21 10.28 -8.15
C ILE A 27 14.01 9.64 -7.00
N CYS A 28 13.39 8.72 -6.26
CA CYS A 28 14.09 7.99 -5.20
C CYS A 28 15.33 7.25 -5.76
N PRO A 29 16.52 7.34 -5.12
CA PRO A 29 17.76 6.76 -5.64
C PRO A 29 17.69 5.27 -5.96
N THR A 30 16.93 4.50 -5.17
CA THR A 30 16.69 3.07 -5.44
C THR A 30 16.01 2.83 -6.78
N ILE A 31 15.06 3.69 -7.15
CA ILE A 31 14.35 3.60 -8.42
C ILE A 31 15.25 4.10 -9.56
N GLU A 32 16.00 5.18 -9.36
CA GLU A 32 16.99 5.64 -10.34
C GLU A 32 18.00 4.56 -10.71
N ASN A 33 18.52 3.82 -9.73
CA ASN A 33 19.45 2.71 -9.97
C ASN A 33 18.79 1.57 -10.78
N LYS A 34 17.56 1.19 -10.44
CA LYS A 34 16.79 0.20 -11.23
C LYS A 34 16.57 0.67 -12.67
N LEU A 35 16.33 1.97 -12.89
CA LEU A 35 16.15 2.50 -14.24
C LEU A 35 17.47 2.47 -15.02
N LYS A 36 18.61 2.80 -14.40
CA LYS A 36 19.94 2.66 -15.03
C LYS A 36 20.19 1.23 -15.48
N GLU A 37 19.94 0.24 -14.62
CA GLU A 37 20.07 -1.18 -14.97
C GLU A 37 19.20 -1.57 -16.17
N ARG A 38 17.98 -1.00 -16.28
CA ARG A 38 17.06 -1.25 -17.41
C ARG A 38 17.53 -0.61 -18.70
N ILE A 39 18.14 0.57 -18.62
CA ILE A 39 18.77 1.22 -19.77
C ILE A 39 19.91 0.35 -20.28
N ASP A 40 20.78 -0.10 -19.37
CA ASP A 40 21.94 -0.93 -19.73
C ASP A 40 21.50 -2.28 -20.33
N ALA A 41 20.46 -2.90 -19.79
CA ALA A 41 19.91 -4.15 -20.33
C ALA A 41 19.37 -4.00 -21.76
N GLY A 42 18.83 -2.83 -22.11
CA GLY A 42 18.29 -2.54 -23.44
C GLY A 42 19.28 -1.93 -24.43
N LYS A 43 20.50 -1.60 -23.97
CA LYS A 43 21.48 -0.80 -24.72
C LYS A 43 21.98 -1.47 -25.99
N THR A 44 22.07 -2.79 -26.00
CA THR A 44 22.54 -3.58 -27.14
C THR A 44 21.45 -3.97 -28.13
N TRP A 45 20.18 -3.66 -27.82
CA TRP A 45 19.06 -3.99 -28.70
C TRP A 45 18.99 -3.04 -29.88
N GLN A 46 18.45 -3.56 -30.99
CA GLN A 46 18.16 -2.76 -32.16
C GLN A 46 17.24 -1.58 -31.80
N PRO A 47 17.31 -0.46 -32.54
CA PRO A 47 16.38 0.64 -32.36
C PRO A 47 14.92 0.16 -32.40
N PRO A 48 14.05 0.67 -31.52
CA PRO A 48 12.65 0.31 -31.51
C PRO A 48 11.97 0.83 -32.79
N ILE A 49 11.05 0.06 -33.34
CA ILE A 49 10.30 0.43 -34.55
C ILE A 49 9.04 1.16 -34.09
N LYS A 50 8.88 2.41 -34.51
CA LYS A 50 7.72 3.25 -34.15
C LYS A 50 6.57 2.97 -35.12
N SER A 51 5.42 2.50 -34.60
CA SER A 51 4.20 2.23 -35.37
C SER A 51 3.24 3.42 -35.37
N SER A 52 3.14 4.15 -34.26
CA SER A 52 2.33 5.37 -34.10
C SER A 52 3.00 6.30 -33.09
N GLU A 53 2.36 7.39 -32.69
CA GLU A 53 2.93 8.38 -31.74
C GLU A 53 3.49 7.74 -30.46
N ASP A 54 2.76 6.80 -29.87
CA ASP A 54 3.10 6.16 -28.59
C ASP A 54 3.35 4.64 -28.70
N LEU A 55 3.13 4.02 -29.88
CA LEU A 55 3.20 2.57 -30.04
C LEU A 55 4.49 2.13 -30.74
N PHE A 56 5.21 1.21 -30.11
CA PHE A 56 6.53 0.73 -30.55
C PHE A 56 6.64 -0.79 -30.50
N GLU A 57 7.44 -1.31 -31.41
CA GLU A 57 7.90 -2.69 -31.41
C GLU A 57 9.38 -2.77 -31.03
N VAL A 58 9.72 -3.57 -30.02
CA VAL A 58 11.07 -3.72 -29.50
C VAL A 58 11.56 -5.16 -29.65
N HIS A 59 12.62 -5.33 -30.43
CA HIS A 59 13.28 -6.62 -30.62
C HIS A 59 14.31 -6.88 -29.52
N SER A 60 13.99 -7.81 -28.62
CA SER A 60 14.87 -8.31 -27.56
C SER A 60 14.98 -9.85 -27.65
N ILE A 61 15.06 -10.59 -26.54
CA ILE A 61 14.95 -12.06 -26.53
C ILE A 61 13.63 -12.51 -27.20
N ARG A 62 12.56 -11.74 -26.99
CA ARG A 62 11.29 -11.83 -27.70
C ARG A 62 10.87 -10.43 -28.13
N THR A 63 10.10 -10.34 -29.21
CA THR A 63 9.47 -9.09 -29.62
C THR A 63 8.46 -8.67 -28.57
N ASN A 64 8.52 -7.41 -28.14
CA ASN A 64 7.58 -6.82 -27.21
C ASN A 64 6.97 -5.56 -27.81
N ILE A 65 5.69 -5.36 -27.54
CA ILE A 65 4.98 -4.15 -27.93
C ILE A 65 4.94 -3.24 -26.72
N VAL A 66 5.36 -1.98 -26.90
CA VAL A 66 5.35 -0.93 -25.89
C VAL A 66 4.37 0.14 -26.32
N ASP A 67 3.47 0.52 -25.42
CA ASP A 67 2.54 1.63 -25.59
C ASP A 67 2.86 2.66 -24.49
N LEU A 68 3.51 3.76 -24.89
CA LEU A 68 3.93 4.85 -24.00
C LEU A 68 2.73 5.63 -23.43
N GLY A 69 1.69 5.85 -24.23
CA GLY A 69 0.49 6.58 -23.83
C GLY A 69 -0.34 5.82 -22.81
N ARG A 70 -0.26 4.48 -22.83
CA ARG A 70 -0.90 3.59 -21.85
C ARG A 70 0.05 3.10 -20.75
N PHE A 71 1.29 3.57 -20.71
CA PHE A 71 2.30 3.16 -19.72
C PHE A 71 2.42 1.63 -19.63
N SER A 72 2.47 0.96 -20.79
CA SER A 72 2.34 -0.49 -20.85
C SER A 72 3.35 -1.14 -21.80
N CYS A 73 3.65 -2.41 -21.50
CA CYS A 73 4.49 -3.26 -22.32
C CYS A 73 3.96 -4.69 -22.23
N THR A 74 4.03 -5.46 -23.33
CA THR A 74 3.60 -6.86 -23.37
C THR A 74 4.39 -7.76 -22.42
N CYS A 75 5.56 -7.34 -21.93
CA CYS A 75 6.27 -8.06 -20.88
C CYS A 75 5.62 -7.92 -19.48
N GLY A 76 4.59 -7.09 -19.34
CA GLY A 76 3.78 -6.90 -18.12
C GLY A 76 4.45 -6.10 -17.00
N ARG A 77 5.79 -6.00 -16.98
CA ARG A 77 6.54 -5.42 -15.86
C ARG A 77 6.19 -3.97 -15.55
N TRP A 78 5.94 -3.14 -16.56
CA TRP A 78 5.64 -1.72 -16.32
C TRP A 78 4.35 -1.54 -15.51
N ARG A 79 3.26 -2.22 -15.90
CA ARG A 79 1.99 -2.15 -15.17
C ARG A 79 2.09 -2.69 -13.74
N VAL A 80 2.92 -3.70 -13.50
CA VAL A 80 3.09 -4.31 -12.17
C VAL A 80 3.95 -3.44 -11.26
N GLU A 81 5.03 -2.87 -11.80
CA GLU A 81 6.02 -2.17 -10.99
C GLU A 81 5.80 -0.65 -10.94
N GLY A 82 4.96 -0.08 -11.80
CA GLY A 82 4.73 1.38 -11.89
C GLY A 82 5.92 2.17 -12.46
N ILE A 83 6.95 1.48 -12.96
CA ILE A 83 8.16 2.08 -13.56
C ILE A 83 8.49 1.41 -14.90
N PRO A 84 9.00 2.15 -15.91
CA PRO A 84 9.19 1.62 -17.25
C PRO A 84 10.18 0.46 -17.29
N CYS A 85 9.80 -0.67 -17.88
CA CYS A 85 10.70 -1.82 -18.07
C CYS A 85 11.81 -1.51 -19.09
N ALA A 86 12.80 -2.40 -19.25
CA ALA A 86 13.90 -2.18 -20.22
C ALA A 86 13.41 -1.91 -21.67
N HIS A 87 12.33 -2.57 -22.11
CA HIS A 87 11.71 -2.29 -23.42
C HIS A 87 11.15 -0.87 -23.51
N ALA A 88 10.44 -0.45 -22.46
CA ALA A 88 9.88 0.89 -22.38
C ALA A 88 10.96 1.96 -22.30
N MET A 89 12.00 1.75 -21.48
CA MET A 89 13.15 2.64 -21.39
C MET A 89 13.80 2.83 -22.76
N ARG A 90 13.95 1.76 -23.54
CA ARG A 90 14.49 1.84 -24.90
C ARG A 90 13.64 2.72 -25.81
N CYS A 91 12.32 2.64 -25.71
CA CYS A 91 11.38 3.46 -26.49
C CYS A 91 11.42 4.93 -26.05
N ILE A 92 11.33 5.20 -24.75
CA ILE A 92 11.36 6.56 -24.19
C ILE A 92 12.63 7.31 -24.62
N ILE A 93 13.78 6.64 -24.52
CA ILE A 93 15.07 7.23 -24.93
C ILE A 93 15.11 7.47 -26.45
N ALA A 94 14.59 6.53 -27.26
CA ALA A 94 14.55 6.69 -28.71
C ALA A 94 13.58 7.80 -29.15
N ASP A 95 12.50 8.01 -28.40
CA ASP A 95 11.50 9.06 -28.65
C ASP A 95 11.92 10.44 -28.09
N GLY A 96 13.02 10.50 -27.32
CA GLY A 96 13.57 11.75 -26.79
C GLY A 96 12.75 12.38 -25.65
N ARG A 97 11.85 11.62 -25.02
CA ARG A 97 10.99 12.11 -23.94
C ARG A 97 11.64 11.93 -22.57
N SER A 98 11.22 12.73 -21.59
CA SER A 98 11.73 12.63 -20.23
C SER A 98 11.25 11.35 -19.57
N ILE A 99 12.17 10.56 -19.01
CA ILE A 99 11.84 9.34 -18.27
C ILE A 99 10.93 9.65 -17.06
N GLN A 100 11.04 10.85 -16.49
CA GLN A 100 10.24 11.28 -15.34
C GLN A 100 8.73 11.30 -15.64
N ASP A 101 8.35 11.55 -16.89
CA ASP A 101 6.94 11.60 -17.32
C ASP A 101 6.28 10.21 -17.32
N PHE A 102 7.09 9.15 -17.18
CA PHE A 102 6.71 7.76 -17.34
C PHE A 102 6.80 6.93 -16.05
N ILE A 103 7.10 7.59 -14.94
CA ILE A 103 7.25 6.98 -13.62
C ILE A 103 6.05 7.36 -12.76
N ASP A 104 5.51 6.40 -12.02
CA ASP A 104 4.46 6.69 -11.04
C ASP A 104 4.96 7.73 -10.00
N PRO A 105 4.20 8.82 -9.75
CA PRO A 105 4.57 9.86 -8.79
C PRO A 105 4.92 9.35 -7.39
N MET A 106 4.41 8.19 -6.98
CA MET A 106 4.74 7.51 -5.72
C MET A 106 6.26 7.28 -5.54
N PHE A 107 7.01 7.16 -6.65
CA PHE A 107 8.45 6.96 -6.64
C PHE A 107 9.27 8.26 -6.63
N SER A 108 8.62 9.41 -6.59
CA SER A 108 9.31 10.69 -6.45
C SER A 108 9.82 10.92 -5.03
N VAL A 109 10.91 11.67 -4.90
CA VAL A 109 11.44 12.09 -3.60
C VAL A 109 10.42 12.92 -2.83
N LEU A 110 9.58 13.71 -3.53
CA LEU A 110 8.52 14.50 -2.95
C LEU A 110 7.50 13.61 -2.23
N PHE A 111 6.90 12.65 -2.92
CA PHE A 111 5.91 11.74 -2.32
C PHE A 111 6.51 10.87 -1.22
N TYR A 112 7.77 10.45 -1.39
CA TYR A 112 8.49 9.74 -0.34
C TYR A 112 8.62 10.58 0.94
N ARG A 113 9.08 11.84 0.83
CA ARG A 113 9.18 12.76 1.98
C ARG A 113 7.84 13.01 2.64
N GLN A 114 6.79 13.20 1.84
CA GLN A 114 5.45 13.39 2.35
C GLN A 114 4.97 12.17 3.15
N SER A 115 5.22 10.96 2.64
CA SER A 115 4.85 9.70 3.29
C SER A 115 5.50 9.51 4.67
N TYR A 116 6.74 9.99 4.87
CA TYR A 116 7.47 9.87 6.14
C TYR A 116 7.60 11.19 6.93
N SER A 117 6.80 12.19 6.55
CA SER A 117 6.82 13.52 7.18
C SER A 117 6.38 13.49 8.65
N HIS A 118 5.37 12.69 8.96
CA HIS A 118 4.82 12.57 10.31
C HIS A 118 5.68 11.72 11.23
N ASN A 119 5.69 12.09 12.51
CA ASN A 119 6.37 11.34 13.57
C ASN A 119 5.41 10.36 14.26
N ILE A 120 5.94 9.20 14.64
CA ILE A 120 5.27 8.31 15.58
C ILE A 120 5.75 8.71 16.98
N PRO A 121 4.88 9.26 17.84
CA PRO A 121 5.32 9.77 19.13
C PRO A 121 5.79 8.65 20.06
N PRO A 122 6.75 8.95 20.97
CA PRO A 122 7.01 8.08 22.10
C PRO A 122 5.75 7.97 22.95
N VAL A 123 5.55 6.80 23.57
CA VAL A 123 4.50 6.59 24.57
C VAL A 123 5.22 6.57 25.90
N ASP A 124 4.77 7.43 26.81
CA ASP A 124 5.16 7.36 28.20
C ASP A 124 4.34 6.23 28.86
N VAL A 125 5.03 5.20 29.33
CA VAL A 125 4.43 4.07 30.05
C VAL A 125 4.40 4.31 31.56
N ASP A 126 5.06 5.37 32.05
CA ASP A 126 5.14 5.76 33.45
C ASP A 126 4.18 6.90 33.82
N ILE A 127 3.30 7.34 32.91
CA ILE A 127 2.08 8.07 33.29
C ILE A 127 1.20 7.05 34.01
N GLY A 128 1.47 6.94 35.31
CA GLY A 128 0.87 6.00 36.23
C GLY A 128 -0.63 6.05 36.15
N ASP A 129 -1.21 4.86 36.31
CA ASP A 129 -2.61 4.59 36.59
C ASP A 129 -3.63 5.35 35.72
N PHE A 130 -4.52 4.58 35.10
CA PHE A 130 -5.85 5.08 34.77
C PHE A 130 -6.66 5.39 36.06
N THR A 131 -6.10 6.08 37.06
CA THR A 131 -6.81 6.61 38.22
C THR A 131 -7.32 8.01 37.93
N THR A 132 -8.02 8.18 36.81
CA THR A 132 -9.06 9.21 36.65
C THR A 132 -9.95 8.94 35.44
N ALA A 133 -10.18 7.68 35.08
CA ALA A 133 -11.54 7.36 34.68
C ALA A 133 -12.31 7.35 36.00
N HIS A 134 -13.25 8.27 36.18
CA HIS A 134 -14.27 8.12 37.21
C HIS A 134 -14.67 6.65 37.22
N GLU A 135 -14.71 6.02 38.40
CA GLU A 135 -15.43 4.77 38.59
C GLU A 135 -16.90 5.04 38.21
N GLU A 136 -17.20 5.09 36.92
CA GLU A 136 -18.52 4.78 36.41
C GLU A 136 -18.67 3.31 36.71
N VAL A 137 -19.12 3.04 37.92
CA VAL A 137 -19.67 1.76 38.31
C VAL A 137 -20.69 1.41 37.24
N VAL A 138 -20.33 0.47 36.36
CA VAL A 138 -21.24 -0.04 35.34
C VAL A 138 -22.33 -0.79 36.09
N ILE A 139 -23.44 -0.11 36.36
CA ILE A 139 -24.60 -0.72 36.99
C ILE A 139 -25.22 -1.67 35.95
N PRO A 140 -25.40 -2.97 36.26
CA PRO A 140 -26.07 -3.87 35.35
C PRO A 140 -27.47 -3.33 35.01
N PRO A 141 -27.90 -3.43 33.75
CA PRO A 141 -29.22 -2.96 33.34
C PRO A 141 -30.31 -3.65 34.16
N GLU A 142 -31.36 -2.91 34.54
CA GLU A 142 -32.49 -3.46 35.28
C GLU A 142 -33.12 -4.63 34.49
N VAL A 143 -32.89 -5.85 34.96
CA VAL A 143 -33.51 -7.03 34.38
C VAL A 143 -34.94 -7.13 34.91
N ARG A 144 -35.92 -6.75 34.09
CA ARG A 144 -37.31 -7.14 34.33
C ARG A 144 -37.47 -8.61 33.99
N ASN A 145 -37.84 -9.41 34.98
CA ASN A 145 -38.32 -10.77 34.72
C ASN A 145 -39.54 -10.68 33.79
N GLN A 146 -39.45 -11.30 32.61
CA GLN A 146 -40.59 -11.46 31.72
C GLN A 146 -41.73 -12.15 32.50
N PRO A 147 -42.99 -11.71 32.37
CA PRO A 147 -44.12 -12.39 32.98
C PRO A 147 -44.07 -13.87 32.60
N GLY A 148 -43.90 -14.74 33.61
CA GLY A 148 -43.91 -16.17 33.38
C GLY A 148 -45.22 -16.61 32.75
N ARG A 149 -45.17 -17.63 31.88
CA ARG A 149 -46.37 -18.22 31.28
C ARG A 149 -47.34 -18.63 32.40
N PRO A 150 -48.61 -18.18 32.39
CA PRO A 150 -49.59 -18.60 33.37
C PRO A 150 -49.66 -20.12 33.42
N LYS A 151 -49.59 -20.70 34.61
CA LYS A 151 -49.77 -22.14 34.78
C LYS A 151 -51.18 -22.50 34.31
N THR A 152 -51.27 -23.29 33.25
CA THR A 152 -52.54 -23.92 32.87
C THR A 152 -52.87 -24.98 33.90
N ASN A 153 -53.90 -24.73 34.71
CA ASN A 153 -54.53 -25.77 35.54
C ASN A 153 -55.16 -26.80 34.60
N ARG A 154 -54.49 -27.94 34.40
CA ARG A 154 -55.11 -29.08 33.73
C ARG A 154 -56.13 -29.69 34.69
N ILE A 155 -57.40 -29.69 34.27
CA ILE A 155 -58.46 -30.44 34.95
C ILE A 155 -58.18 -31.93 34.72
N PRO A 156 -57.99 -32.75 35.77
CA PRO A 156 -57.84 -34.19 35.61
C PRO A 156 -59.18 -34.78 35.14
N ASN A 157 -59.16 -35.62 34.12
CA ASN A 157 -60.34 -36.34 33.67
C ASN A 157 -60.70 -37.42 34.70
N SER A 158 -61.83 -37.27 35.39
CA SER A 158 -62.41 -38.30 36.24
C SER A 158 -63.11 -39.34 35.36
N GLY A 159 -62.36 -40.33 34.87
CA GLY A 159 -62.97 -41.50 34.24
C GLY A 159 -63.75 -42.30 35.28
N LEU A 160 -65.08 -42.31 35.18
CA LEU A 160 -65.92 -43.30 35.85
C LEU A 160 -65.65 -44.65 35.18
N VAL A 161 -65.04 -45.58 35.93
CA VAL A 161 -64.97 -46.99 35.56
C VAL A 161 -66.28 -47.62 36.05
N GLN A 162 -67.12 -48.07 35.10
CA GLN A 162 -68.23 -49.00 35.37
C GLN A 162 -67.71 -50.43 35.45
#